data_AF-A0A2N2GGE7-F1
#
_entry.id   AF-A0A2N2GGE7-F1
#
_cell.length_a   1.000
_cell.length_b   1.000
_cell.length_c   1.000
_cell.angle_alpha   90.00
_cell.angle_beta   90.00
_cell.angle_gamma   90.00
#
_symmetry.space_group_name_H-M   'P 1'
#
loop_
_entity.id
_entity.type
_entity.pdbx_description
1 polymer ?
#
loop_
_entity_poly.entity_id
_entity_poly.type
_entity_poly.pdbx_seq_one_letter_code
_entity_poly.pdbx_strand_id
1 'polypeptide(L)'
;MEERRCRQMTERVPPCHEHMRIIYANDVQVADAAGEITLLFQEMATGQARRIILNPHAAKRLSLLLDYAVRDYETEHGLPDRLPAGVAVEEPYHPPDNLPEENMVSRGEKGDRLIELVRNLGVHYGIENSFKLFDGTVLANRFLIGFKKETIPGDPQKPLMDVCLGIGMPQACLAEFCARLPEANIILFGYEENETASVYKAYLEFGREFDKVILNNPREPQALLIHLGFKWNAVKNAAPVTAKYICYPSFTVETILEKLSNVFYEGAHRPSLDIARGIIELAALRMRPDEFLYTEVTEENNPRRSFDINMYMANLRMRDLYPLLSRTFRHYRIPEDTFHRLYDGMKMRIFGHLSGGVDRAGRDFLTMYHGVKGSTR
;
A
#
# COMPACT_ATOMS: atom_id res chain seq x y z
N MET A 1 35.37 -52.95 46.52
CA MET A 1 34.36 -52.10 47.18
C MET A 1 33.97 -51.03 46.17
N GLU A 2 32.69 -51.01 45.80
CA GLU A 2 31.93 -49.98 45.07
C GLU A 2 32.42 -49.51 43.68
N GLU A 3 31.96 -50.21 42.63
CA GLU A 3 31.69 -49.59 41.32
C GLU A 3 30.23 -49.07 41.29
N ARG A 4 30.06 -47.75 41.17
CA ARG A 4 28.75 -47.10 41.02
C ARG A 4 28.23 -47.30 39.59
N ARG A 5 27.20 -48.14 39.45
CA ARG A 5 26.29 -48.19 38.31
C ARG A 5 25.40 -46.93 38.29
N CYS A 6 25.57 -46.09 37.28
CA CYS A 6 24.57 -45.10 36.89
C CYS A 6 23.68 -45.74 35.81
N ARG A 7 22.49 -46.24 36.18
CA ARG A 7 21.45 -46.65 35.23
C ARG A 7 20.51 -45.46 35.02
N GLN A 8 20.52 -44.88 33.83
CA GLN A 8 19.45 -44.01 33.35
C GLN A 8 18.21 -44.88 33.10
N MET A 9 17.12 -44.61 33.82
CA MET A 9 15.79 -45.09 33.46
C MET A 9 15.23 -44.16 32.37
N THR A 10 15.15 -44.68 31.16
CA THR A 10 14.35 -44.14 30.07
C THR A 10 12.93 -44.67 30.21
N GLU A 11 12.08 -43.96 30.96
CA GLU A 11 10.63 -44.18 30.88
C GLU A 11 10.09 -43.46 29.64
N ARG A 12 9.79 -44.27 28.60
CA ARG A 12 9.00 -43.86 27.45
C ARG A 12 7.56 -43.68 27.92
N VAL A 13 7.10 -42.43 28.02
CA VAL A 13 5.68 -42.10 28.10
C VAL A 13 5.04 -42.48 26.74
N PRO A 14 3.98 -43.29 26.70
CA PRO A 14 3.28 -43.60 25.46
C PRO A 14 2.51 -42.36 24.96
N PRO A 15 2.38 -42.14 23.64
CA PRO A 15 1.56 -41.06 23.14
C PRO A 15 0.09 -41.40 23.45
N CYS A 16 -0.51 -40.67 24.38
CA CYS A 16 -1.97 -40.61 24.48
C CYS A 16 -2.49 -39.97 23.20
N HIS A 17 -3.05 -40.78 22.31
CA HIS A 17 -3.95 -40.32 21.25
C HIS A 17 -5.25 -39.82 21.91
N GLU A 18 -5.19 -38.65 22.55
CA GLU A 18 -6.38 -37.86 22.77
C GLU A 18 -6.82 -37.28 21.43
N HIS A 19 -8.09 -37.53 21.10
CA HIS A 19 -8.76 -37.03 19.91
C HIS A 19 -8.50 -35.53 19.75
N MET A 20 -7.62 -35.15 18.82
CA MET A 20 -7.40 -33.76 18.45
C MET A 20 -8.69 -33.25 17.80
N ARG A 21 -9.48 -32.50 18.58
CA ARG A 21 -10.74 -31.93 18.15
C ARG A 21 -10.44 -30.77 17.22
N ILE A 22 -10.84 -30.92 15.95
CA ILE A 22 -10.71 -29.88 14.93
C ILE A 22 -11.90 -28.94 15.08
N ILE A 23 -11.63 -27.68 15.42
CA ILE A 23 -12.63 -26.60 15.45
C ILE A 23 -12.40 -25.77 14.18
N TYR A 24 -13.44 -25.56 13.38
CA TYR A 24 -13.34 -24.83 12.12
C TYR A 24 -13.47 -23.31 12.36
N ALA A 25 -12.76 -22.50 11.58
CA ALA A 25 -12.71 -21.04 11.73
C ALA A 25 -14.09 -20.35 11.57
N ASN A 26 -15.06 -21.03 10.96
CA ASN A 26 -16.41 -20.52 10.71
C ASN A 26 -17.31 -20.57 11.96
N ASP A 27 -16.85 -21.18 13.06
CA ASP A 27 -17.62 -21.38 14.29
C ASP A 27 -17.32 -20.33 15.38
N VAL A 28 -16.72 -19.18 14.98
CA VAL A 28 -16.35 -18.10 15.90
C VAL A 28 -17.30 -16.91 15.80
N GLN A 29 -18.04 -16.64 16.87
CA GLN A 29 -18.84 -15.41 17.00
C GLN A 29 -18.13 -14.42 17.93
N VAL A 30 -18.06 -13.16 17.50
CA VAL A 30 -17.50 -12.05 18.29
C VAL A 30 -18.64 -11.20 18.82
N ALA A 31 -18.72 -11.09 20.14
CA ALA A 31 -19.65 -10.17 20.81
C ALA A 31 -18.85 -9.10 21.56
N ASP A 32 -19.22 -7.83 21.35
CA ASP A 32 -18.66 -6.66 22.02
C ASP A 32 -19.64 -6.16 23.08
N ALA A 33 -19.20 -6.16 24.32
CA ALA A 33 -19.89 -5.48 25.42
C ALA A 33 -18.89 -4.54 26.09
N ALA A 34 -19.34 -3.37 26.54
CA ALA A 34 -18.48 -2.30 27.04
C ALA A 34 -17.39 -2.81 28.02
N GLY A 35 -16.16 -2.96 27.51
CA GLY A 35 -14.98 -3.37 28.26
C GLY A 35 -14.51 -4.83 28.08
N GLU A 36 -15.21 -5.67 27.32
CA GLU A 36 -14.86 -7.08 27.10
C GLU A 36 -15.19 -7.56 25.68
N ILE A 37 -14.24 -8.23 25.04
CA ILE A 37 -14.41 -8.93 23.77
C ILE A 37 -14.57 -10.42 24.06
N THR A 38 -15.67 -11.00 23.59
CA THR A 38 -15.95 -12.42 23.77
C THR A 38 -15.77 -13.17 22.46
N LEU A 39 -14.93 -14.21 22.47
CA LEU A 39 -14.83 -15.20 21.41
C LEU A 39 -15.63 -16.44 21.82
N LEU A 40 -16.67 -16.77 21.04
CA LEU A 40 -17.46 -17.98 21.21
C LEU A 40 -17.02 -19.01 20.19
N PHE A 41 -16.61 -20.19 20.64
CA PHE A 41 -16.28 -21.33 19.79
C PHE A 41 -17.37 -22.37 19.97
N GLN A 42 -18.12 -22.67 18.91
CA GLN A 42 -19.20 -23.65 18.97
C GLN A 42 -18.75 -24.98 18.37
N GLU A 43 -18.83 -26.06 19.14
CA GLU A 43 -18.51 -27.40 18.64
C GLU A 43 -19.76 -28.04 18.01
N MET A 44 -19.77 -28.18 16.68
CA MET A 44 -20.91 -28.69 15.91
C MET A 44 -21.37 -30.11 16.32
N ALA A 45 -20.47 -30.94 16.84
CA ALA A 45 -20.77 -32.33 17.21
C ALA A 45 -21.43 -32.49 18.59
N THR A 46 -21.22 -31.55 19.52
CA THR A 46 -21.64 -31.68 20.92
C THR A 46 -22.59 -30.57 21.39
N GLY A 47 -22.71 -29.48 20.62
CA GLY A 47 -23.51 -28.31 20.99
C GLY A 47 -22.93 -27.51 22.16
N GLN A 48 -21.74 -27.86 22.68
CA GLN A 48 -21.09 -27.10 23.73
C GLN A 48 -20.41 -25.85 23.14
N ALA A 49 -20.75 -24.69 23.70
CA ALA A 49 -20.07 -23.43 23.40
C ALA A 49 -18.95 -23.21 24.43
N ARG A 50 -17.71 -23.03 23.94
CA ARG A 50 -16.60 -22.53 24.75
C ARG A 50 -16.48 -21.03 24.57
N ARG A 51 -16.39 -20.32 25.69
CA ARG A 51 -16.25 -18.86 25.72
C ARG A 51 -14.85 -18.48 26.17
N ILE A 52 -14.17 -17.66 25.39
CA ILE A 52 -12.97 -16.94 25.82
C ILE A 52 -13.34 -15.47 25.97
N ILE A 53 -13.13 -14.92 27.17
CA ILE A 53 -13.36 -13.50 27.45
C ILE A 53 -11.99 -12.82 27.48
N LEU A 54 -11.84 -11.79 26.65
CA LEU A 54 -10.62 -11.01 26.52
C LEU A 54 -10.93 -9.56 26.84
N ASN A 55 -10.07 -8.90 27.61
CA ASN A 55 -10.12 -7.45 27.66
C ASN A 55 -9.64 -6.86 26.31
N PRO A 56 -9.96 -5.59 25.99
CA PRO A 56 -9.64 -4.99 24.69
C PRO A 56 -8.16 -5.04 24.33
N HIS A 57 -7.27 -4.94 25.31
CA HIS A 57 -5.82 -5.02 25.08
C HIS A 57 -5.38 -6.44 24.71
N ALA A 58 -5.89 -7.46 25.41
CA ALA A 58 -5.61 -8.85 25.12
C ALA A 58 -6.19 -9.27 23.76
N ALA A 59 -7.39 -8.79 23.41
CA ALA A 59 -8.00 -9.02 22.12
C ALA A 59 -7.20 -8.37 20.97
N LYS A 60 -6.75 -7.12 21.14
CA LYS A 60 -5.88 -6.45 20.16
C LYS A 60 -4.56 -7.22 19.97
N ARG A 61 -3.93 -7.67 21.07
CA ARG A 61 -2.70 -8.47 20.99
C ARG A 61 -2.93 -9.82 20.32
N LEU A 62 -4.03 -10.50 20.62
CA LEU A 62 -4.38 -11.78 20.01
C LEU A 62 -4.63 -11.62 18.51
N SER A 63 -5.33 -10.56 18.09
CA SER A 63 -5.55 -10.27 16.66
C SER A 63 -4.24 -10.08 15.90
N LEU A 64 -3.27 -9.34 16.46
CA LEU A 64 -1.96 -9.16 15.86
C LEU A 64 -1.18 -10.48 15.75
N LEU A 65 -1.23 -11.32 16.79
CA LEU A 65 -0.55 -12.62 16.78
C LEU A 65 -1.19 -13.61 15.80
N LEU A 66 -2.52 -13.58 15.66
CA LEU A 66 -3.23 -14.39 14.68
C LEU A 66 -2.92 -13.94 13.26
N ASP A 67 -2.91 -12.64 12.99
CA ASP A 67 -2.54 -12.11 11.67
C ASP A 67 -1.11 -12.54 11.29
N TYR A 68 -0.18 -12.47 12.23
CA TYR A 68 1.19 -12.96 12.03
C TYR A 68 1.23 -14.47 11.74
N ALA A 69 0.54 -15.28 12.54
CA ALA A 69 0.50 -16.74 12.37
C ALA A 69 -0.17 -17.16 11.05
N VAL A 70 -1.22 -16.46 10.61
CA VAL A 70 -1.89 -16.71 9.32
C VAL A 70 -0.94 -16.35 8.17
N ARG A 71 -0.27 -15.20 8.22
CA ARG A 71 0.71 -14.81 7.19
C ARG A 71 1.88 -15.79 7.09
N ASP A 72 2.43 -16.22 8.23
CA ASP A 72 3.50 -17.21 8.27
C ASP A 72 3.02 -18.54 7.66
N TYR A 73 1.82 -19.01 8.03
CA TYR A 73 1.22 -20.22 7.51
C TYR A 73 0.95 -20.14 6.00
N GLU A 74 0.36 -19.05 5.51
CA GLU A 74 0.06 -18.84 4.09
C GLU A 74 1.35 -18.71 3.26
N THR A 75 2.42 -18.15 3.83
CA THR A 75 3.73 -18.08 3.20
C THR A 75 4.35 -19.48 3.05
N GLU A 76 4.18 -20.35 4.04
CA GLU A 76 4.76 -21.70 4.04
C GLU A 76 3.91 -22.72 3.25
N HIS A 77 2.59 -22.59 3.27
CA HIS A 77 1.67 -23.63 2.78
C HIS A 77 0.71 -23.17 1.67
N GLY A 78 0.72 -21.88 1.31
CA GLY A 78 -0.26 -21.31 0.37
C GLY A 78 -1.65 -21.13 1.00
N LEU A 79 -2.58 -20.57 0.23
CA LEU A 79 -3.96 -20.37 0.68
C LEU A 79 -4.69 -21.72 0.74
N PRO A 80 -5.39 -22.06 1.85
CA PRO A 80 -6.19 -23.28 1.91
C PRO A 80 -7.37 -23.21 0.93
N ASP A 81 -7.63 -24.31 0.22
CA ASP A 81 -8.80 -24.47 -0.66
C ASP A 81 -10.10 -24.20 0.10
N ARG A 82 -10.98 -23.34 -0.46
CA ARG A 82 -12.23 -22.91 0.19
C ARG A 82 -13.15 -24.10 0.54
N LEU A 83 -13.62 -24.13 1.79
CA LEU A 83 -14.70 -24.98 2.30
C LEU A 83 -16.08 -24.64 1.69
N PRO A 84 -17.07 -25.56 1.74
CA PRO A 84 -18.14 -25.65 0.74
C PRO A 84 -19.23 -24.57 0.80
N ALA A 85 -19.82 -24.35 -0.38
CA ALA A 85 -20.80 -23.32 -0.72
C ALA A 85 -22.05 -23.31 0.19
N GLY A 86 -22.43 -22.12 0.67
CA GLY A 86 -23.67 -21.94 1.42
C GLY A 86 -24.01 -20.51 1.85
N VAL A 87 -23.06 -19.57 1.82
CA VAL A 87 -23.34 -18.15 2.08
C VAL A 87 -23.06 -17.37 0.80
N ALA A 88 -24.10 -16.73 0.24
CA ALA A 88 -23.95 -15.77 -0.85
C ALA A 88 -23.26 -14.51 -0.31
N VAL A 89 -21.95 -14.60 -0.08
CA VAL A 89 -21.05 -13.47 -0.08
C VAL A 89 -20.77 -13.20 -1.55
N GLU A 90 -21.06 -11.99 -2.05
CA GLU A 90 -20.55 -11.59 -3.37
C GLU A 90 -19.06 -11.95 -3.40
N GLU A 91 -18.68 -12.85 -4.32
CA GLU A 91 -17.32 -13.36 -4.36
C GLU A 91 -16.33 -12.20 -4.29
N PRO A 92 -15.27 -12.29 -3.46
CA PRO A 92 -14.16 -11.37 -3.58
C PRO A 92 -13.75 -11.39 -5.05
N TYR A 93 -13.91 -10.26 -5.74
CA TYR A 93 -13.44 -10.12 -7.10
C TYR A 93 -11.94 -10.40 -7.08
N HIS A 94 -11.58 -11.61 -7.48
CA HIS A 94 -10.26 -11.95 -7.93
C HIS A 94 -10.18 -11.31 -9.30
N PRO A 95 -9.43 -10.19 -9.49
CA PRO A 95 -9.10 -9.80 -10.84
C PRO A 95 -8.48 -11.04 -11.49
N PRO A 96 -8.94 -11.50 -12.66
CA PRO A 96 -8.25 -12.58 -13.32
C PRO A 96 -6.77 -12.20 -13.41
N ASP A 97 -5.88 -13.13 -13.07
CA ASP A 97 -4.41 -12.97 -13.15
C ASP A 97 -3.95 -12.51 -14.55
N ASN A 98 -4.87 -12.56 -15.53
CA ASN A 98 -4.75 -12.04 -16.88
C ASN A 98 -5.97 -11.17 -17.26
N LEU A 99 -6.20 -10.03 -16.59
CA LEU A 99 -6.90 -8.94 -17.29
C LEU A 99 -5.97 -8.52 -18.43
N PRO A 100 -6.41 -8.53 -19.71
CA PRO A 100 -5.56 -8.13 -20.81
C PRO A 100 -4.98 -6.74 -20.52
N GLU A 101 -3.65 -6.61 -20.59
CA GLU A 101 -2.95 -5.31 -20.61
C GLU A 101 -3.41 -4.43 -21.79
N GLU A 102 -4.26 -4.97 -22.68
CA GLU A 102 -4.57 -4.48 -24.03
C GLU A 102 -5.46 -3.23 -24.13
N ASN A 103 -6.00 -2.70 -23.02
CA ASN A 103 -6.74 -1.42 -23.06
C ASN A 103 -5.97 -0.26 -22.42
N MET A 104 -4.64 -0.34 -22.39
CA MET A 104 -3.85 0.82 -21.98
C MET A 104 -3.67 1.79 -23.13
N VAL A 105 -4.12 3.02 -22.89
CA VAL A 105 -3.62 4.23 -23.55
C VAL A 105 -2.13 4.05 -23.78
N SER A 106 -1.66 4.25 -25.03
CA SER A 106 -0.24 4.14 -25.39
C SER A 106 0.61 4.81 -24.30
N ARG A 107 1.47 4.02 -23.64
CA ARG A 107 2.29 4.49 -22.52
C ARG A 107 3.52 5.28 -22.99
N GLY A 108 3.66 5.47 -24.30
CA GLY A 108 4.83 6.05 -24.95
C GLY A 108 6.03 5.09 -24.92
N GLU A 109 6.92 5.21 -25.90
CA GLU A 109 8.10 4.35 -26.06
C GLU A 109 8.97 4.27 -24.78
N LYS A 110 9.04 5.39 -24.04
CA LYS A 110 9.79 5.48 -22.78
C LYS A 110 9.12 4.74 -21.63
N GLY A 111 7.80 4.81 -21.53
CA GLY A 111 7.05 4.04 -20.54
C GLY A 111 7.23 2.54 -20.79
N ASP A 112 7.11 2.10 -22.05
CA ASP A 112 7.28 0.71 -22.44
C ASP A 112 8.71 0.21 -22.19
N ARG A 113 9.71 1.05 -22.46
CA ARG A 113 11.11 0.76 -22.16
C ARG A 113 11.35 0.49 -20.67
N LEU A 114 10.75 1.27 -19.78
CA LEU A 114 10.87 1.05 -18.34
C LEU A 114 10.25 -0.30 -17.94
N ILE A 115 9.07 -0.62 -18.47
CA ILE A 115 8.40 -1.90 -18.19
C ILE A 115 9.27 -3.07 -18.66
N GLU A 116 9.83 -2.98 -19.86
CA GLU A 116 10.72 -4.00 -20.41
C GLU A 116 11.96 -4.23 -19.51
N LEU A 117 12.60 -3.15 -19.06
CA LEU A 117 13.76 -3.22 -18.17
C LEU A 117 13.41 -3.90 -16.83
N VAL A 118 12.26 -3.58 -16.23
CA VAL A 118 11.82 -4.23 -14.98
C VAL A 118 11.42 -5.68 -15.23
N ARG A 119 10.73 -5.99 -16.33
CA ARG A 119 10.37 -7.36 -16.71
C ARG A 119 11.61 -8.26 -16.85
N ASN A 120 12.68 -7.73 -17.41
CA ASN A 120 13.95 -8.44 -17.59
C ASN A 120 14.68 -8.75 -16.26
N LEU A 121 14.22 -8.22 -15.12
CA LEU A 121 14.70 -8.64 -13.80
C LEU A 121 14.17 -10.02 -13.39
N GLY A 122 13.11 -10.52 -14.05
CA GLY A 122 12.50 -11.81 -13.71
C GLY A 122 11.78 -11.83 -12.36
N VAL A 123 11.34 -10.66 -11.87
CA VAL A 123 10.62 -10.52 -10.60
C VAL A 123 9.13 -10.38 -10.81
N HIS A 124 8.33 -10.81 -9.82
CA HIS A 124 6.92 -10.46 -9.77
C HIS A 124 6.76 -9.00 -9.32
N TYR A 125 6.00 -8.20 -10.09
CA TYR A 125 5.78 -6.78 -9.82
C TYR A 125 4.31 -6.39 -9.95
N GLY A 126 3.90 -5.33 -9.25
CA GLY A 126 2.61 -4.68 -9.44
C GLY A 126 2.76 -3.39 -10.25
N ILE A 127 1.78 -3.07 -11.10
CA ILE A 127 1.71 -1.79 -11.84
C ILE A 127 0.52 -0.95 -11.35
N GLU A 128 0.81 0.08 -10.57
CA GLU A 128 -0.18 1.08 -10.15
C GLU A 128 -0.28 2.20 -11.17
N ASN A 129 -1.49 2.48 -11.64
CA ASN A 129 -1.76 3.60 -12.54
C ASN A 129 -2.24 4.80 -11.74
N SER A 130 -2.06 6.00 -12.29
CA SER A 130 -2.59 7.20 -11.67
C SER A 130 -2.89 8.29 -12.67
N PHE A 131 -3.77 9.21 -12.29
CA PHE A 131 -3.95 10.46 -13.01
C PHE A 131 -3.82 11.64 -12.06
N LYS A 132 -3.12 12.67 -12.52
CA LYS A 132 -2.92 13.92 -11.80
C LYS A 132 -3.73 15.02 -12.47
N LEU A 133 -4.51 15.76 -11.69
CA LEU A 133 -5.27 16.92 -12.14
C LEU A 133 -4.73 18.19 -11.53
N PHE A 134 -4.71 19.24 -12.34
CA PHE A 134 -4.54 20.63 -11.94
C PHE A 134 -5.24 21.49 -13.00
N ASP A 135 -5.28 22.81 -12.81
CA ASP A 135 -6.07 23.71 -13.64
C ASP A 135 -5.94 23.45 -15.16
N GLY A 136 -7.06 23.08 -15.79
CA GLY A 136 -7.20 22.77 -17.21
C GLY A 136 -6.49 21.51 -17.70
N THR A 137 -5.80 20.76 -16.83
CA THR A 137 -4.89 19.68 -17.24
C THR A 137 -5.14 18.35 -16.53
N VAL A 138 -5.09 17.25 -17.30
CA VAL A 138 -5.03 15.89 -16.78
C VAL A 138 -3.77 15.20 -17.30
N LEU A 139 -2.96 14.68 -16.38
CA LEU A 139 -1.83 13.82 -16.70
C LEU A 139 -2.21 12.37 -16.38
N ALA A 140 -2.67 11.63 -17.39
CA ALA A 140 -3.16 10.26 -17.24
C ALA A 140 -2.15 9.18 -17.64
N ASN A 141 -1.14 9.50 -18.46
CA ASN A 141 -0.07 8.56 -18.80
C ASN A 141 0.97 8.52 -17.67
N ARG A 142 0.59 7.92 -16.53
CA ARG A 142 1.42 7.86 -15.32
C ARG A 142 1.23 6.55 -14.59
N PHE A 143 2.34 5.90 -14.25
CA PHE A 143 2.32 4.64 -13.50
C PHE A 143 3.54 4.48 -12.58
N LEU A 144 3.42 3.56 -11.63
CA LEU A 144 4.47 3.05 -10.76
C LEU A 144 4.53 1.52 -10.90
N ILE A 145 5.73 0.98 -11.04
CA ILE A 145 6.01 -0.46 -10.98
C ILE A 145 6.72 -0.73 -9.65
N GLY A 146 6.15 -1.56 -8.79
CA GLY A 146 6.70 -1.88 -7.47
C GLY A 146 6.96 -3.37 -7.30
N PHE A 147 8.07 -3.71 -6.64
CA PHE A 147 8.41 -5.10 -6.26
C PHE A 147 9.30 -5.14 -5.01
N LYS A 148 9.29 -6.29 -4.32
CA LYS A 148 10.16 -6.53 -3.16
C LYS A 148 11.59 -6.77 -3.63
N LYS A 149 12.56 -6.04 -3.06
CA LYS A 149 13.99 -6.15 -3.42
C LYS A 149 14.52 -7.58 -3.30
N GLU A 150 14.08 -8.31 -2.28
CA GLU A 150 14.49 -9.69 -1.98
C GLU A 150 14.00 -10.73 -3.00
N THR A 151 13.10 -10.36 -3.92
CA THR A 151 12.66 -11.23 -5.01
C THR A 151 13.65 -11.27 -6.18
N ILE A 152 14.63 -10.36 -6.21
CA ILE A 152 15.70 -10.39 -7.22
C ILE A 152 16.68 -11.52 -6.87
N PRO A 153 16.96 -12.46 -7.78
CA PRO A 153 17.94 -13.52 -7.54
C PRO A 153 19.36 -12.96 -7.32
N GLY A 154 20.03 -13.40 -6.25
CA GLY A 154 21.42 -13.04 -5.96
C GLY A 154 21.56 -11.63 -5.37
N ASP A 155 22.61 -10.91 -5.79
CA ASP A 155 22.85 -9.53 -5.34
C ASP A 155 21.98 -8.55 -6.16
N PRO A 156 21.01 -7.85 -5.53
CA PRO A 156 20.11 -6.94 -6.23
C PRO A 156 20.81 -5.67 -6.74
N GLN A 157 22.02 -5.35 -6.27
CA GLN A 157 22.66 -4.07 -6.57
C GLN A 157 22.93 -3.87 -8.06
N LYS A 158 23.56 -4.84 -8.71
CA LYS A 158 23.92 -4.72 -10.14
C LYS A 158 22.68 -4.66 -11.05
N PRO A 159 21.70 -5.59 -10.96
CA PRO A 159 20.51 -5.52 -11.82
C PRO A 159 19.72 -4.23 -11.67
N LEU A 160 19.58 -3.70 -10.44
CA LEU A 160 18.90 -2.43 -10.21
C LEU A 160 19.67 -1.23 -10.75
N MET A 161 20.99 -1.24 -10.63
CA MET A 161 21.85 -0.23 -11.24
C MET A 161 21.73 -0.25 -12.77
N ASP A 162 21.67 -1.44 -13.38
CA ASP A 162 21.51 -1.60 -14.84
C ASP A 162 20.15 -1.04 -15.31
N VAL A 163 19.06 -1.24 -14.54
CA VAL A 163 17.78 -0.58 -14.82
C VAL A 163 17.91 0.94 -14.75
N CYS A 164 18.45 1.48 -13.65
CA CYS A 164 18.62 2.92 -13.47
C CYS A 164 19.46 3.56 -14.60
N LEU A 165 20.54 2.92 -15.02
CA LEU A 165 21.36 3.35 -16.15
C LEU A 165 20.57 3.26 -17.48
N GLY A 166 19.79 2.19 -17.66
CA GLY A 166 18.95 1.97 -18.85
C GLY A 166 17.86 3.02 -19.06
N ILE A 167 17.43 3.71 -17.99
CA ILE A 167 16.50 4.85 -18.04
C ILE A 167 17.18 6.21 -17.85
N GLY A 168 18.52 6.24 -17.92
CA GLY A 168 19.30 7.47 -17.90
C GLY A 168 19.28 8.22 -16.57
N MET A 169 19.26 7.50 -15.44
CA MET A 169 19.36 8.12 -14.12
C MET A 169 20.65 8.95 -14.00
N PRO A 170 20.58 10.23 -13.58
CA PRO A 170 21.77 11.06 -13.40
C PRO A 170 22.74 10.45 -12.37
N GLN A 171 24.04 10.57 -12.63
CA GLN A 171 25.10 9.92 -11.83
C GLN A 171 25.03 10.27 -10.33
N ALA A 172 24.69 11.52 -9.98
CA ALA A 172 24.53 11.93 -8.60
C ALA A 172 23.38 11.19 -7.89
N CYS A 173 22.24 11.04 -8.58
CA CYS A 173 21.11 10.26 -8.07
C CYS A 173 21.44 8.77 -8.01
N LEU A 174 22.17 8.23 -8.98
CA LEU A 174 22.58 6.83 -8.98
C LEU A 174 23.49 6.51 -7.79
N ALA A 175 24.43 7.40 -7.47
CA ALA A 175 25.30 7.24 -6.32
C ALA A 175 24.51 7.21 -5.00
N GLU A 176 23.56 8.14 -4.83
CA GLU A 176 22.69 8.17 -3.64
C GLU A 176 21.75 6.96 -3.58
N PHE A 177 21.15 6.57 -4.72
CA PHE A 177 20.31 5.39 -4.83
C PHE A 177 21.07 4.14 -4.38
N CYS A 178 22.28 3.91 -4.90
CA CYS A 178 23.11 2.77 -4.52
C CYS A 178 23.52 2.82 -3.04
N ALA A 179 23.81 4.00 -2.49
CA ALA A 179 24.17 4.15 -1.09
C ALA A 179 23.02 3.78 -0.13
N ARG A 180 21.77 4.08 -0.51
CA ARG A 180 20.57 3.81 0.31
C ARG A 180 19.90 2.47 0.01
N LEU A 181 20.25 1.83 -1.10
CA LEU A 181 19.68 0.55 -1.53
C LEU A 181 19.78 -0.58 -0.48
N PRO A 182 20.86 -0.73 0.32
CA PRO A 182 20.94 -1.77 1.34
C PRO A 182 19.80 -1.71 2.36
N GLU A 183 19.35 -0.51 2.74
CA GLU A 183 18.29 -0.28 3.73
C GLU A 183 16.88 -0.53 3.17
N ALA A 184 16.69 -0.37 1.85
CA ALA A 184 15.38 -0.48 1.21
C ALA A 184 14.92 -1.94 1.09
N ASN A 185 13.62 -2.20 1.26
CA ASN A 185 13.02 -3.54 1.06
C ASN A 185 12.08 -3.61 -0.15
N ILE A 186 11.58 -2.47 -0.63
CA ILE A 186 10.77 -2.38 -1.84
C ILE A 186 11.37 -1.33 -2.77
N ILE A 187 11.37 -1.63 -4.06
CA ILE A 187 11.83 -0.76 -5.13
C ILE A 187 10.63 -0.38 -5.98
N LEU A 188 10.48 0.90 -6.28
CA LEU A 188 9.50 1.36 -7.25
C LEU A 188 10.15 2.15 -8.37
N PHE A 189 9.72 1.92 -9.61
CA PHE A 189 10.04 2.76 -10.74
C PHE A 189 8.80 3.43 -11.28
N GLY A 190 8.90 4.73 -11.57
CA GLY A 190 7.79 5.53 -12.04
C GLY A 190 8.05 6.16 -13.38
N TYR A 191 6.97 6.36 -14.12
CA TYR A 191 6.97 7.13 -15.34
C TYR A 191 5.77 8.07 -15.34
N GLU A 192 5.99 9.30 -15.80
CA GLU A 192 4.92 10.22 -16.15
C GLU A 192 5.26 10.97 -17.43
N GLU A 193 4.25 11.17 -18.27
CA GLU A 193 4.40 11.93 -19.51
C GLU A 193 3.32 13.00 -19.65
N ASN A 194 3.73 14.12 -20.24
CA ASN A 194 2.86 15.14 -20.80
C ASN A 194 3.37 15.54 -22.19
N GLU A 195 2.66 16.45 -22.86
CA GLU A 195 2.97 16.90 -24.22
C GLU A 195 4.40 17.43 -24.42
N THR A 196 5.06 17.89 -23.34
CA THR A 196 6.34 18.62 -23.41
C THR A 196 7.49 17.94 -22.67
N ALA A 197 7.20 16.89 -21.89
CA ALA A 197 8.17 16.24 -21.03
C ALA A 197 7.73 14.83 -20.63
N SER A 198 8.69 13.91 -20.59
CA SER A 198 8.57 12.65 -19.88
C SER A 198 9.54 12.66 -18.69
N VAL A 199 9.11 12.11 -17.55
CA VAL A 199 9.87 12.07 -16.30
C VAL A 199 9.93 10.63 -15.82
N TYR A 200 11.15 10.16 -15.57
CA TYR A 200 11.37 8.90 -14.86
C TYR A 200 11.54 9.16 -13.37
N LYS A 201 11.21 8.14 -12.59
CA LYS A 201 11.33 8.14 -11.15
C LYS A 201 11.86 6.80 -10.66
N ALA A 202 12.63 6.82 -9.59
CA ALA A 202 12.99 5.63 -8.82
C ALA A 202 12.73 5.92 -7.35
N TYR A 203 12.21 4.94 -6.62
CA TYR A 203 11.87 5.06 -5.21
C TYR A 203 12.47 3.88 -4.45
N LEU A 204 13.03 4.21 -3.29
CA LEU A 204 13.44 3.27 -2.27
C LEU A 204 12.43 3.37 -1.13
N GLU A 205 11.79 2.25 -0.78
CA GLU A 205 10.89 2.16 0.36
C GLU A 205 11.55 1.41 1.52
N PHE A 206 11.41 1.97 2.72
CA PHE A 206 12.02 1.49 3.97
C PHE A 206 10.97 0.89 4.92
N GLY A 207 10.09 0.03 4.40
CA GLY A 207 9.01 -0.62 5.15
C GLY A 207 9.45 -1.35 6.42
N ARG A 208 10.65 -1.96 6.44
CA ARG A 208 11.17 -2.62 7.66
C ARG A 208 11.36 -1.65 8.84
N GLU A 209 11.64 -0.37 8.58
CA GLU A 209 11.75 0.63 9.64
C GLU A 209 10.39 0.99 10.24
N PHE A 210 9.32 0.91 9.45
CA PHE A 210 7.97 1.11 9.98
C PHE A 210 7.63 0.04 11.01
N ASP A 211 7.85 -1.23 10.69
CA ASP A 211 7.53 -2.34 11.59
C ASP A 211 8.29 -2.18 12.91
N LYS A 212 9.57 -1.81 12.84
CA LYS A 212 10.39 -1.50 14.03
C LYS A 212 9.80 -0.34 14.84
N VAL A 213 9.39 0.75 14.19
CA VAL A 213 8.83 1.92 14.88
C VAL A 213 7.52 1.56 15.58
N ILE A 214 6.63 0.81 14.94
CA ILE A 214 5.39 0.32 15.55
C ILE A 214 5.68 -0.63 16.72
N LEU A 215 6.60 -1.57 16.56
CA LEU A 215 6.95 -2.54 17.61
C LEU A 215 7.57 -1.87 18.83
N ASN A 216 8.45 -0.87 18.62
CA ASN A 216 9.16 -0.19 19.70
C ASN A 216 8.26 0.78 20.49
N ASN A 217 7.32 1.45 19.82
CA ASN A 217 6.35 2.33 20.49
C ASN A 217 4.96 2.22 19.85
N PRO A 218 4.17 1.19 20.19
CA PRO A 218 2.88 0.95 19.55
C PRO A 218 1.79 1.96 19.91
N ARG A 219 2.00 2.78 20.95
CA ARG A 219 1.03 3.81 21.38
C ARG A 219 1.26 5.14 20.67
N GLU A 220 2.51 5.47 20.40
CA GLU A 220 2.89 6.75 19.82
C GLU A 220 4.11 6.57 18.89
N PRO A 221 3.92 5.87 17.76
CA PRO A 221 5.01 5.65 16.81
C PRO A 221 5.51 6.99 16.27
N GLN A 222 6.84 7.13 16.24
CA GLN A 222 7.48 8.33 15.72
C GLN A 222 7.33 8.43 14.20
N ALA A 223 7.38 9.66 13.69
CA ALA A 223 7.44 9.88 12.25
C ALA A 223 8.75 9.30 11.67
N LEU A 224 8.68 8.74 10.48
CA LEU A 224 9.84 8.08 9.84
C LEU A 224 9.90 8.36 8.34
N LEU A 225 11.11 8.31 7.77
CA LEU A 225 11.29 8.29 6.33
C LEU A 225 10.82 6.94 5.78
N ILE A 226 9.72 6.93 5.04
CA ILE A 226 9.18 5.69 4.45
C ILE A 226 9.59 5.52 2.99
N HIS A 227 9.74 6.62 2.23
CA HIS A 227 10.26 6.57 0.86
C HIS A 227 11.29 7.67 0.59
N LEU A 228 12.29 7.32 -0.22
CA LEU A 228 13.19 8.26 -0.88
C LEU A 228 13.00 8.13 -2.39
N GLY A 229 12.59 9.23 -3.04
CA GLY A 229 12.28 9.26 -4.47
C GLY A 229 13.25 10.14 -5.25
N PHE A 230 13.76 9.64 -6.37
CA PHE A 230 14.59 10.36 -7.33
C PHE A 230 13.77 10.62 -8.59
N LYS A 231 13.74 11.86 -9.10
CA LYS A 231 12.94 12.24 -10.27
C LYS A 231 13.79 13.04 -11.25
N TRP A 232 13.79 12.65 -12.53
CA TRP A 232 14.54 13.36 -13.56
C TRP A 232 13.80 13.36 -14.89
N ASN A 233 14.09 14.37 -15.72
CA ASN A 233 13.52 14.45 -17.05
C ASN A 233 14.23 13.45 -17.97
N ALA A 234 13.45 12.69 -18.75
CA ALA A 234 13.95 11.63 -19.62
C ALA A 234 14.56 12.15 -20.95
N VAL A 235 14.46 13.44 -21.24
CA VAL A 235 14.91 14.05 -22.51
C VAL A 235 15.81 15.25 -22.27
N LYS A 236 15.40 16.15 -21.37
CA LYS A 236 16.12 17.38 -21.06
C LYS A 236 17.12 17.11 -19.95
N ASN A 237 18.31 17.68 -20.09
CA ASN A 237 19.30 17.72 -19.01
C ASN A 237 18.91 18.77 -17.96
N ALA A 238 17.81 18.51 -17.25
CA ALA A 238 17.36 19.29 -16.10
C ALA A 238 17.92 18.69 -14.83
N ALA A 239 18.16 19.52 -13.81
CA ALA A 239 18.60 19.03 -12.51
C ALA A 239 17.58 18.02 -11.95
N PRO A 240 18.04 16.83 -11.51
CA PRO A 240 17.16 15.88 -10.86
C PRO A 240 16.67 16.42 -9.53
N VAL A 241 15.58 15.85 -9.03
CA VAL A 241 15.02 16.20 -7.72
C VAL A 241 14.85 14.97 -6.86
N THR A 242 15.37 15.08 -5.63
CA THR A 242 15.17 14.12 -4.56
C THR A 242 13.97 14.55 -3.71
N ALA A 243 13.09 13.59 -3.44
CA ALA A 243 11.86 13.75 -2.66
C ALA A 243 11.90 12.82 -1.45
N LYS A 244 11.59 13.37 -0.26
CA LYS A 244 11.51 12.62 1.00
C LYS A 244 10.05 12.50 1.40
N TYR A 245 9.63 11.27 1.71
CA TYR A 245 8.29 10.93 2.14
C TYR A 245 8.34 10.53 3.62
N ILE A 246 7.82 11.39 4.47
CA ILE A 246 7.78 11.18 5.92
C ILE A 246 6.41 10.62 6.29
N CYS A 247 6.38 9.42 6.83
CA CYS A 247 5.17 8.76 7.33
C CYS A 247 4.89 9.16 8.77
N TYR A 248 3.60 9.33 9.10
CA TYR A 248 3.11 9.60 10.45
C TYR A 248 2.12 8.51 10.86
N PRO A 249 2.60 7.38 11.42
CA PRO A 249 1.77 6.20 11.65
C PRO A 249 0.70 6.39 12.74
N SER A 250 0.86 7.39 13.61
CA SER A 250 -0.04 7.68 14.71
C SER A 250 -1.20 8.61 14.35
N PHE A 251 -1.24 9.14 13.13
CA PHE A 251 -2.24 10.15 12.76
C PHE A 251 -3.61 9.51 12.56
N THR A 252 -4.61 10.06 13.27
CA THR A 252 -6.01 9.72 13.05
C THR A 252 -6.55 10.43 11.82
N VAL A 253 -7.73 10.02 11.35
CA VAL A 253 -8.45 10.70 10.26
C VAL A 253 -8.67 12.18 10.58
N GLU A 254 -9.03 12.51 11.81
CA GLU A 254 -9.22 13.89 12.25
C GLU A 254 -7.92 14.69 12.14
N THR A 255 -6.81 14.12 12.61
CA THR A 255 -5.49 14.77 12.52
C THR A 255 -5.06 14.96 11.07
N ILE A 256 -5.30 13.97 10.21
CA ILE A 256 -5.04 14.08 8.76
C ILE A 256 -5.86 15.23 8.17
N LEU A 257 -7.17 15.30 8.44
CA LEU A 257 -8.04 16.36 7.90
C LEU A 257 -7.65 17.76 8.41
N GLU A 258 -7.27 17.89 9.68
CA GLU A 258 -6.74 19.13 10.24
C GLU A 258 -5.45 19.55 9.53
N LYS A 259 -4.53 18.60 9.30
CA LYS A 259 -3.31 18.84 8.51
C LYS A 259 -3.63 19.28 7.10
N LEU A 260 -4.52 18.59 6.38
CA LEU A 260 -4.91 18.99 5.03
C LEU A 260 -5.44 20.43 4.99
N SER A 261 -6.29 20.79 5.95
CA SER A 261 -6.87 22.13 6.07
C SER A 261 -5.82 23.21 6.34
N ASN A 262 -4.99 23.00 7.35
CA ASN A 262 -4.10 24.04 7.89
C ASN A 262 -2.75 24.11 7.19
N VAL A 263 -2.38 23.10 6.40
CA VAL A 263 -1.01 22.96 5.89
C VAL A 263 -0.96 23.00 4.37
N PHE A 264 -1.96 22.42 3.70
CA PHE A 264 -1.96 22.25 2.24
C PHE A 264 -3.02 23.09 1.54
N TYR A 265 -4.14 23.41 2.21
CA TYR A 265 -5.30 24.03 1.59
C TYR A 265 -5.84 25.26 2.30
N GLU A 266 -4.95 26.12 2.81
CA GLU A 266 -5.35 27.41 3.35
C GLU A 266 -6.00 28.30 2.27
N GLY A 267 -7.12 28.97 2.61
CA GLY A 267 -7.76 29.97 1.74
C GLY A 267 -8.43 29.41 0.48
N ALA A 268 -7.89 29.75 -0.70
CA ALA A 268 -8.55 29.58 -2.01
C ALA A 268 -8.68 28.11 -2.48
N HIS A 269 -8.04 27.16 -1.81
CA HIS A 269 -8.01 25.75 -2.22
C HIS A 269 -9.04 24.87 -1.48
N ARG A 270 -10.04 25.49 -0.86
CA ARG A 270 -11.12 24.82 -0.13
C ARG A 270 -11.86 23.73 -0.93
N PRO A 271 -12.13 23.87 -2.25
CA PRO A 271 -12.79 22.79 -3.00
C PRO A 271 -11.99 21.48 -3.03
N SER A 272 -10.67 21.56 -3.14
CA SER A 272 -9.78 20.38 -3.13
C SER A 272 -9.75 19.72 -1.75
N LEU A 273 -9.77 20.52 -0.68
CA LEU A 273 -9.94 20.02 0.69
C LEU A 273 -11.28 19.29 0.86
N ASP A 274 -12.38 19.85 0.37
CA ASP A 274 -13.71 19.23 0.50
C ASP A 274 -13.81 17.91 -0.27
N ILE A 275 -13.17 17.83 -1.44
CA ILE A 275 -13.05 16.59 -2.22
C ILE A 275 -12.22 15.56 -1.46
N ALA A 276 -11.01 15.94 -1.01
CA ALA A 276 -10.12 15.06 -0.28
C ALA A 276 -10.79 14.53 0.99
N ARG A 277 -11.46 15.41 1.75
CA ARG A 277 -12.27 15.06 2.92
C ARG A 277 -13.33 14.01 2.58
N GLY A 278 -14.12 14.22 1.53
CA GLY A 278 -15.14 13.27 1.12
C GLY A 278 -14.58 11.89 0.75
N ILE A 279 -13.39 11.82 0.13
CA ILE A 279 -12.72 10.55 -0.19
C ILE A 279 -12.26 9.85 1.09
N ILE A 280 -11.63 10.60 2.00
CA ILE A 280 -11.12 10.07 3.27
C ILE A 280 -12.28 9.57 4.14
N GLU A 281 -13.38 10.32 4.21
CA GLU A 281 -14.59 9.92 4.96
C GLU A 281 -15.20 8.64 4.39
N LEU A 282 -15.29 8.49 3.07
CA LEU A 282 -15.74 7.24 2.44
C LEU A 282 -14.82 6.06 2.75
N ALA A 283 -13.51 6.27 2.76
CA ALA A 283 -12.54 5.25 3.14
C ALA A 283 -12.66 4.87 4.63
N ALA A 284 -12.88 5.85 5.51
CA ALA A 284 -13.00 5.66 6.94
C ALA A 284 -14.25 4.84 7.34
N LEU A 285 -15.28 4.79 6.48
CA LEU A 285 -16.41 3.87 6.66
C LEU A 285 -16.04 2.39 6.51
N ARG A 286 -14.87 2.08 5.92
CA ARG A 286 -14.43 0.72 5.58
C ARG A 286 -13.07 0.34 6.15
N MET A 287 -12.35 1.30 6.73
CA MET A 287 -11.00 1.12 7.27
C MET A 287 -10.97 1.37 8.76
N ARG A 288 -10.11 0.64 9.46
CA ARG A 288 -9.74 0.97 10.84
C ARG A 288 -8.83 2.21 10.86
N PRO A 289 -8.83 2.99 11.96
CA PRO A 289 -7.99 4.18 12.05
C PRO A 289 -6.49 3.92 11.81
N ASP A 290 -5.99 2.74 12.19
CA ASP A 290 -4.59 2.32 12.04
C ASP A 290 -4.23 1.77 10.64
N GLU A 291 -5.18 1.75 9.70
CA GLU A 291 -4.97 1.26 8.34
C GLU A 291 -4.67 2.39 7.34
N PHE A 292 -4.82 3.66 7.74
CA PHE A 292 -4.43 4.80 6.93
C PHE A 292 -2.91 4.99 6.98
N LEU A 293 -2.26 5.06 5.82
CA LEU A 293 -0.86 5.46 5.73
C LEU A 293 -0.76 6.88 5.19
N TYR A 294 -0.63 7.86 6.09
CA TYR A 294 -0.42 9.26 5.73
C TYR A 294 1.07 9.57 5.61
N THR A 295 1.45 10.25 4.54
CA THR A 295 2.81 10.76 4.33
C THR A 295 2.82 12.23 3.90
N GLU A 296 3.82 12.97 4.37
CA GLU A 296 4.16 14.30 3.87
C GLU A 296 5.38 14.22 2.95
N VAL A 297 5.32 14.91 1.83
CA VAL A 297 6.33 14.89 0.78
C VAL A 297 6.99 16.25 0.66
N THR A 298 8.31 16.26 0.79
CA THR A 298 9.15 17.44 0.58
C THR A 298 10.15 17.17 -0.54
N GLU A 299 10.47 18.19 -1.32
CA GLU A 299 11.50 18.14 -2.36
C GLU A 299 12.62 19.12 -1.98
N GLU A 300 13.88 18.69 -2.09
CA GLU A 300 15.01 19.56 -1.72
C GLU A 300 15.05 20.81 -2.61
N ASN A 301 15.33 21.97 -1.98
CA ASN A 301 15.40 23.28 -2.63
C ASN A 301 14.12 23.67 -3.39
N ASN A 302 12.94 23.19 -2.94
CA ASN A 302 11.68 23.45 -3.61
C ASN A 302 10.55 23.84 -2.64
N PRO A 303 9.73 24.87 -2.97
CA PRO A 303 8.57 25.24 -2.15
C PRO A 303 7.40 24.25 -2.23
N ARG A 304 7.48 23.22 -3.09
CA ARG A 304 6.46 22.19 -3.22
C ARG A 304 6.17 21.53 -1.88
N ARG A 305 4.87 21.44 -1.56
CA ARG A 305 4.36 20.70 -0.41
C ARG A 305 3.23 19.82 -0.87
N SER A 306 3.36 18.52 -0.65
CA SER A 306 2.30 17.57 -0.97
C SER A 306 2.17 16.50 0.09
N PHE A 307 1.02 15.87 0.13
CA PHE A 307 0.73 14.70 0.95
C PHE A 307 0.40 13.51 0.06
N ASP A 308 0.45 12.32 0.64
CA ASP A 308 -0.12 11.10 0.07
C ASP A 308 -0.78 10.26 1.17
N ILE A 309 -1.92 9.66 0.85
CA ILE A 309 -2.70 8.82 1.76
C ILE A 309 -3.00 7.50 1.06
N ASN A 310 -2.45 6.40 1.57
CA ASN A 310 -2.81 5.05 1.15
C ASN A 310 -4.14 4.63 1.80
N MET A 311 -5.07 4.16 0.98
CA MET A 311 -6.42 3.73 1.36
C MET A 311 -6.81 2.40 0.68
N TYR A 312 -5.84 1.57 0.29
CA TYR A 312 -6.12 0.29 -0.36
C TYR A 312 -7.03 -0.63 0.48
N MET A 313 -6.90 -0.58 1.81
CA MET A 313 -7.70 -1.39 2.75
C MET A 313 -9.19 -1.03 2.72
N ALA A 314 -9.58 0.16 2.26
CA ALA A 314 -11.00 0.49 2.07
C ALA A 314 -11.67 -0.35 0.97
N ASN A 315 -10.86 -0.96 0.08
CA ASN A 315 -11.33 -1.74 -1.05
C ASN A 315 -12.39 -0.99 -1.88
N LEU A 316 -12.23 0.34 -1.98
CA LEU A 316 -13.09 1.19 -2.78
C LEU A 316 -12.76 0.97 -4.26
N ARG A 317 -13.79 0.98 -5.09
CA ARG A 317 -13.62 1.05 -6.55
C ARG A 317 -13.68 2.49 -7.00
N MET A 318 -13.05 2.81 -8.12
CA MET A 318 -13.13 4.15 -8.71
C MET A 318 -14.59 4.59 -8.95
N ARG A 319 -15.50 3.64 -9.25
CA ARG A 319 -16.93 3.92 -9.38
C ARG A 319 -17.61 4.40 -8.09
N ASP A 320 -17.14 3.94 -6.93
CA ASP A 320 -17.69 4.31 -5.64
C ASP A 320 -17.40 5.80 -5.35
N LEU A 321 -16.37 6.36 -6.01
CA LEU A 321 -15.94 7.75 -5.90
C LEU A 321 -16.53 8.66 -6.98
N TYR A 322 -17.44 8.17 -7.84
CA TYR A 322 -17.91 8.93 -9.02
C TYR A 322 -18.34 10.38 -8.72
N PRO A 323 -19.17 10.66 -7.69
CA PRO A 323 -19.58 12.05 -7.39
C PRO A 323 -18.39 12.94 -7.03
N LEU A 324 -17.39 12.41 -6.32
CA LEU A 324 -16.20 13.13 -5.91
C LEU A 324 -15.26 13.33 -7.10
N LEU A 325 -15.06 12.30 -7.93
CA LEU A 325 -14.26 12.40 -9.16
C LEU A 325 -14.86 13.43 -10.13
N SER A 326 -16.17 13.40 -10.37
CA SER A 326 -16.85 14.40 -11.21
C SER A 326 -16.69 15.82 -10.66
N ARG A 327 -16.74 16.00 -9.34
CA ARG A 327 -16.45 17.30 -8.69
C ARG A 327 -15.00 17.72 -8.91
N THR A 328 -14.03 16.81 -8.80
CA THR A 328 -12.61 17.09 -9.06
C THR A 328 -12.36 17.58 -10.47
N PHE A 329 -12.93 16.92 -11.48
CA PHE A 329 -12.77 17.32 -12.87
C PHE A 329 -13.38 18.69 -13.15
N ARG A 330 -14.57 18.98 -12.60
CA ARG A 330 -15.20 20.30 -12.70
C ARG A 330 -14.38 21.40 -12.00
N HIS A 331 -13.86 21.12 -10.81
CA HIS A 331 -13.00 22.05 -10.06
C HIS A 331 -11.77 22.47 -10.88
N TYR A 332 -11.10 21.50 -11.50
CA TYR A 332 -9.94 21.76 -12.37
C TYR A 332 -10.32 22.14 -13.80
N ARG A 333 -11.58 22.49 -14.08
CA ARG A 333 -12.06 22.95 -15.40
C ARG A 333 -11.77 21.97 -16.54
N ILE A 334 -11.74 20.68 -16.24
CA ILE A 334 -11.52 19.63 -17.24
C ILE A 334 -12.85 19.34 -17.96
N PRO A 335 -12.84 19.24 -19.31
CA PRO A 335 -14.04 18.90 -20.07
C PRO A 335 -14.67 17.58 -19.61
N GLU A 336 -16.00 17.54 -19.55
CA GLU A 336 -16.77 16.37 -19.12
C GLU A 336 -16.48 15.13 -19.98
N ASP A 337 -16.35 15.29 -21.30
CA ASP A 337 -16.01 14.16 -22.17
C ASP A 337 -14.62 13.57 -21.85
N THR A 338 -13.67 14.41 -21.42
CA THR A 338 -12.34 13.95 -20.98
C THR A 338 -12.44 13.15 -19.68
N PHE A 339 -13.31 13.58 -18.75
CA PHE A 339 -13.62 12.82 -17.54
C PHE A 339 -14.18 11.43 -17.87
N HIS A 340 -15.25 11.36 -18.67
CA HIS A 340 -15.92 10.10 -18.96
C HIS A 340 -15.02 9.12 -19.71
N ARG A 341 -14.24 9.59 -20.70
CA ARG A 341 -13.27 8.75 -21.42
C ARG A 341 -12.25 8.10 -20.46
N LEU A 342 -11.72 8.87 -19.50
CA LEU A 342 -10.78 8.32 -18.52
C LEU A 342 -11.50 7.40 -17.54
N TYR A 343 -12.64 7.83 -17.01
CA TYR A 343 -13.41 7.12 -15.99
C TYR A 343 -13.87 5.75 -16.48
N ASP A 344 -14.34 5.62 -17.72
CA ASP A 344 -14.82 4.35 -18.26
C ASP A 344 -13.75 3.25 -18.25
N GLY A 345 -12.49 3.61 -18.51
CA GLY A 345 -11.36 2.67 -18.48
C GLY A 345 -10.92 2.26 -17.07
N MET A 346 -11.25 3.04 -16.05
CA MET A 346 -10.77 2.83 -14.67
C MET A 346 -11.86 2.56 -13.63
N LYS A 347 -13.15 2.74 -13.94
CA LYS A 347 -14.27 2.68 -12.98
C LYS A 347 -14.34 1.39 -12.15
N MET A 348 -13.89 0.27 -12.71
CA MET A 348 -13.87 -1.03 -12.03
C MET A 348 -12.57 -1.31 -11.26
N ARG A 349 -11.55 -0.47 -11.41
CA ARG A 349 -10.26 -0.62 -10.71
C ARG A 349 -10.41 -0.23 -9.24
N ILE A 350 -9.62 -0.88 -8.40
CA ILE A 350 -9.48 -0.50 -6.99
C ILE A 350 -8.79 0.85 -6.90
N PHE A 351 -9.37 1.74 -6.09
CA PHE A 351 -8.75 3.00 -5.68
C PHE A 351 -7.72 2.72 -4.58
N GLY A 352 -6.52 3.27 -4.75
CA GLY A 352 -5.39 3.04 -3.86
C GLY A 352 -5.06 4.25 -3.01
N HIS A 353 -4.57 5.31 -3.65
CA HIS A 353 -4.03 6.47 -2.96
C HIS A 353 -4.69 7.77 -3.41
N LEU A 354 -4.71 8.73 -2.49
CA LEU A 354 -4.93 10.14 -2.78
C LEU A 354 -3.65 10.91 -2.45
N SER A 355 -3.02 11.52 -3.46
CA SER A 355 -2.05 12.59 -3.22
C SER A 355 -2.65 13.95 -3.53
N GLY A 356 -2.19 14.99 -2.85
CA GLY A 356 -2.58 16.37 -3.14
C GLY A 356 -1.60 17.40 -2.60
N GLY A 357 -1.90 18.66 -2.85
CA GLY A 357 -1.16 19.81 -2.31
C GLY A 357 -0.83 20.81 -3.40
N VAL A 358 0.31 21.49 -3.23
CA VAL A 358 0.73 22.60 -4.10
C VAL A 358 2.01 22.22 -4.81
N ASP A 359 2.02 22.35 -6.14
CA ASP A 359 3.19 22.04 -6.96
C ASP A 359 4.26 23.14 -6.92
N ARG A 360 5.34 22.95 -7.68
CA ARG A 360 6.49 23.87 -7.72
C ARG A 360 6.14 25.28 -8.23
N ALA A 361 5.05 25.40 -8.98
CA ALA A 361 4.55 26.65 -9.54
C ALA A 361 3.45 27.28 -8.66
N GLY A 362 3.19 26.74 -7.47
CA GLY A 362 2.13 27.24 -6.59
C GLY A 362 0.74 26.75 -6.99
N ARG A 363 0.62 25.75 -7.87
CA ARG A 363 -0.68 25.27 -8.36
C ARG A 363 -1.19 24.13 -7.50
N ASP A 364 -2.45 24.23 -7.10
CA ASP A 364 -3.19 23.13 -6.49
C ASP A 364 -3.31 21.94 -7.44
N PHE A 365 -3.19 20.74 -6.89
CA PHE A 365 -3.38 19.49 -7.62
C PHE A 365 -3.93 18.38 -6.72
N LEU A 366 -4.58 17.42 -7.37
CA LEU A 366 -4.92 16.12 -6.81
C LEU A 366 -4.42 15.01 -7.73
N THR A 367 -3.99 13.89 -7.17
CA THR A 367 -3.60 12.68 -7.89
C THR A 367 -4.33 11.49 -7.31
N MET A 368 -4.98 10.71 -8.16
CA MET A 368 -5.67 9.48 -7.79
C MET A 368 -4.88 8.30 -8.33
N TYR A 369 -4.60 7.32 -7.48
CA TYR A 369 -3.91 6.09 -7.85
C TYR A 369 -4.89 4.92 -7.83
N HIS A 370 -4.74 4.00 -8.78
CA HIS A 370 -5.63 2.86 -8.93
C HIS A 370 -4.96 1.67 -9.62
N GLY A 371 -5.53 0.49 -9.45
CA GLY A 371 -5.29 -0.64 -10.35
C GLY A 371 -4.53 -1.83 -9.77
N VAL A 372 -3.84 -1.72 -8.63
CA VAL A 372 -3.22 -2.89 -7.97
C VAL A 372 -3.83 -3.08 -6.60
N LYS A 373 -4.55 -4.18 -6.37
CA LYS A 373 -4.82 -4.64 -5.01
C LYS A 373 -3.51 -5.26 -4.47
N GLY A 374 -2.53 -4.43 -4.09
CA GLY A 374 -1.20 -4.96 -3.78
C GLY A 374 -0.07 -3.93 -3.66
N SER A 375 -0.28 -2.78 -3.01
CA SER A 375 0.86 -2.04 -2.46
C SER A 375 1.23 -2.62 -1.09
N THR A 376 2.22 -3.49 -1.10
CA THR A 376 3.44 -3.39 -0.27
C THR A 376 3.37 -3.49 1.26
N ARG A 377 2.24 -3.86 1.87
CA ARG A 377 2.20 -4.41 3.25
C ARG A 377 1.22 -5.55 3.45
#